data_AF-A0AAE1ZBX4-F1
#
_entry.id   AF-A0AAE1ZBX4-F1
#
_cell.length_a   1.000
_cell.length_b   1.000
_cell.length_c   1.000
_cell.angle_alpha   90.00
_cell.angle_beta   90.00
_cell.angle_gamma   90.00
#
_symmetry.space_group_name_H-M   'P 1'
#
loop_
_entity.id
_entity.type
_entity.pdbx_description
1 polymer ?
#
loop_
_entity_poly.entity_id
_entity_poly.type
_entity_poly.pdbx_seq_one_letter_code
_entity_poly.pdbx_strand_id
1 'polypeptide(L)'
;MNSLGVKPYVTFLYTDLSNGLVLLQLVDKIKPGTVDWSLVVQNFDPKRRLFQEIGNCNLVVDSAKSINIRLVNVSGEDIQNRDRKLILGVCFTLMHAYTFKLLYEVTQGGRDLPSDDKDILTWVNEQLTEANARPINSFRDPAISTGIPILQLLEHIKPNSTNKSIWLEGDSDDFSLCQYAVSCCRKAGARVFTLPEHLKDLNGKMILTLFACLQVLYFSLKQKAENKQNRIKTNELKWLKLTDDNKPNGVE
;
A
#
# COMPACT_ATOMS: atom_id res chain seq x y z
N MET A 1 -8.88 -3.82 5.99
CA MET A 1 -10.31 -3.52 6.26
C MET A 1 -10.49 -3.02 7.68
N ASN A 2 -10.28 -3.85 8.70
CA ASN A 2 -10.38 -3.43 10.12
C ASN A 2 -9.44 -2.26 10.46
N SER A 3 -8.21 -2.26 9.92
CA SER A 3 -7.26 -1.14 10.04
C SER A 3 -7.74 0.17 9.40
N LEU A 4 -8.72 0.12 8.50
CA LEU A 4 -9.34 1.30 7.88
C LEU A 4 -10.57 1.79 8.67
N GLY A 5 -10.92 1.14 9.78
CA GLY A 5 -12.03 1.54 10.65
C GLY A 5 -13.41 1.31 10.02
N VAL A 6 -13.60 0.20 9.32
CA VAL A 6 -14.92 -0.20 8.81
C VAL A 6 -15.83 -0.69 9.94
N LYS A 7 -17.15 -0.55 9.77
CA LYS A 7 -18.18 -1.01 10.71
C LYS A 7 -19.25 -1.81 9.97
N PRO A 8 -19.69 -2.99 10.41
CA PRO A 8 -19.20 -3.74 11.57
C PRO A 8 -17.75 -4.22 11.39
N TYR A 9 -17.15 -4.66 12.50
CA TYR A 9 -15.81 -5.28 12.48
C TYR A 9 -15.87 -6.58 11.69
N VAL A 10 -14.91 -6.80 10.79
CA VAL A 10 -14.85 -8.00 9.96
C VAL A 10 -14.11 -9.10 10.75
N THR A 11 -14.85 -10.14 11.13
CA THR A 11 -14.33 -11.35 11.77
C THR A 11 -14.19 -12.46 10.73
N PHE A 12 -15.18 -12.63 9.88
CA PHE A 12 -15.26 -13.67 8.86
C PHE A 12 -15.48 -13.05 7.49
N LEU A 13 -14.45 -13.08 6.65
CA LEU A 13 -14.41 -12.34 5.37
C LEU A 13 -15.64 -12.60 4.48
N TYR A 14 -16.01 -13.87 4.26
CA TYR A 14 -17.05 -14.23 3.29
C TYR A 14 -18.47 -13.94 3.78
N THR A 15 -18.71 -14.05 5.09
CA THR A 15 -20.03 -13.78 5.67
C THR A 15 -20.24 -12.29 5.92
N ASP A 16 -19.21 -11.61 6.42
CA ASP A 16 -19.36 -10.22 6.88
C ASP A 16 -19.38 -9.23 5.71
N LEU A 17 -18.91 -9.67 4.53
CA LEU A 17 -19.00 -8.90 3.29
C LEU A 17 -20.27 -9.14 2.48
N SER A 18 -21.04 -10.19 2.80
CA SER A 18 -22.14 -10.65 1.93
C SER A 18 -23.34 -9.71 1.91
N ASN A 19 -23.41 -8.73 2.82
CA ASN A 19 -24.47 -7.72 2.87
C ASN A 19 -24.08 -6.39 2.20
N GLY A 20 -22.88 -6.31 1.60
CA GLY A 20 -22.36 -5.15 0.87
C GLY A 20 -21.91 -3.96 1.72
N LEU A 21 -22.32 -3.84 2.99
CA LEU A 21 -22.08 -2.64 3.81
C LEU A 21 -20.59 -2.29 3.96
N VAL A 22 -19.77 -3.30 4.30
CA VAL A 22 -18.34 -3.10 4.48
C VAL A 22 -17.67 -2.75 3.14
N LEU A 23 -18.08 -3.39 2.05
CA LEU A 23 -17.54 -3.11 0.72
C LEU A 23 -17.87 -1.67 0.27
N LEU A 24 -19.10 -1.20 0.51
CA LEU A 24 -19.49 0.19 0.24
C LEU A 24 -18.60 1.18 1.03
N GLN A 25 -18.32 0.91 2.31
CA GLN A 25 -17.41 1.75 3.09
C GLN A 25 -15.99 1.77 2.53
N LEU A 26 -15.52 0.65 1.98
CA LEU A 26 -14.19 0.60 1.35
C LEU A 26 -14.16 1.41 0.06
N VAL A 27 -15.20 1.30 -0.78
CA VAL A 27 -15.34 2.12 -2.00
C VAL A 27 -15.34 3.60 -1.64
N ASP A 28 -16.11 4.00 -0.64
CA ASP A 28 -16.19 5.40 -0.20
C ASP A 28 -14.88 5.89 0.47
N LYS A 29 -14.10 5.00 1.11
CA LYS A 29 -12.75 5.35 1.61
C LYS A 29 -11.71 5.50 0.49
N ILE A 30 -11.88 4.80 -0.62
CA ILE A 30 -11.04 4.97 -1.82
C ILE A 30 -11.33 6.32 -2.46
N LYS A 31 -12.60 6.70 -2.63
CA LYS A 31 -12.98 8.02 -3.10
C LYS A 31 -14.19 8.53 -2.32
N PRO A 32 -13.98 9.45 -1.35
CA PRO A 32 -15.07 9.97 -0.53
C PRO A 32 -16.18 10.62 -1.36
N GLY A 33 -17.43 10.31 -1.02
CA GLY A 33 -18.62 10.81 -1.72
C GLY A 33 -19.00 9.99 -2.95
N THR A 34 -18.44 8.80 -3.12
CA THR A 34 -18.81 7.90 -4.22
C THR A 34 -20.10 7.16 -3.92
N VAL A 35 -20.31 6.78 -2.65
CA VAL A 35 -21.49 6.03 -2.23
C VAL A 35 -22.57 7.00 -1.79
N ASP A 36 -23.74 6.91 -2.41
CA ASP A 36 -24.93 7.57 -1.89
C ASP A 36 -25.50 6.76 -0.72
N TRP A 37 -25.13 7.17 0.50
CA TRP A 37 -25.55 6.53 1.74
C TRP A 37 -27.07 6.59 1.99
N SER A 38 -27.84 7.40 1.25
CA SER A 38 -29.31 7.42 1.34
C SER A 38 -29.96 6.19 0.72
N LEU A 39 -29.27 5.54 -0.24
CA LEU A 39 -29.71 4.31 -0.90
C LEU A 39 -29.26 3.05 -0.14
N VAL A 40 -28.34 3.19 0.82
CA VAL A 40 -27.73 2.06 1.53
C VAL A 40 -28.61 1.60 2.68
N VAL A 41 -28.97 0.31 2.68
CA VAL A 41 -29.68 -0.29 3.80
C VAL A 41 -28.68 -0.65 4.89
N GLN A 42 -28.72 0.07 6.01
CA GLN A 42 -27.88 -0.20 7.19
C GLN A 42 -28.58 -1.07 8.24
N ASN A 43 -29.89 -0.89 8.41
CA ASN A 43 -30.74 -1.67 9.31
C ASN A 43 -31.62 -2.61 8.48
N PHE A 44 -31.30 -3.90 8.51
CA PHE A 44 -32.00 -4.90 7.70
C PHE A 44 -33.29 -5.36 8.37
N ASP A 45 -34.40 -5.34 7.63
CA ASP A 45 -35.65 -5.97 8.05
C ASP A 45 -35.51 -7.49 7.88
N PRO A 46 -35.69 -8.31 8.93
CA PRO A 46 -35.59 -9.76 8.84
C PRO A 46 -36.40 -10.38 7.69
N LYS A 47 -37.57 -9.82 7.35
CA LYS A 47 -38.45 -10.34 6.29
C LYS A 47 -37.98 -10.00 4.89
N ARG A 48 -37.22 -8.91 4.73
CA ARG A 48 -36.74 -8.40 3.43
C ARG A 48 -35.23 -8.45 3.29
N ARG A 49 -34.54 -9.04 4.26
CA ARG A 49 -33.08 -8.99 4.40
C ARG A 49 -32.35 -9.42 3.15
N LEU A 50 -32.74 -10.55 2.54
CA LEU A 50 -32.12 -11.03 1.31
C LEU A 50 -32.25 -10.01 0.17
N PHE A 51 -33.43 -9.40 0.00
CA PHE A 51 -33.62 -8.38 -1.03
C PHE A 51 -32.84 -7.08 -0.74
N GLN A 52 -32.67 -6.72 0.53
CA GLN A 52 -31.90 -5.55 0.93
C GLN A 52 -30.39 -5.78 0.79
N GLU A 53 -29.91 -6.97 1.13
CA GLU A 53 -28.50 -7.36 0.98
C GLU A 53 -28.09 -7.38 -0.50
N ILE A 54 -28.91 -7.98 -1.39
CA ILE A 54 -28.63 -7.94 -2.84
C ILE A 54 -28.63 -6.51 -3.39
N GLY A 55 -29.54 -5.65 -2.91
CA GLY A 55 -29.57 -4.22 -3.26
C GLY A 55 -28.26 -3.51 -2.92
N ASN A 56 -27.76 -3.68 -1.68
CA ASN A 56 -26.47 -3.14 -1.28
C ASN A 56 -25.30 -3.73 -2.09
N CYS A 57 -25.32 -5.03 -2.37
CA CYS A 57 -24.26 -5.68 -3.16
C CYS A 57 -24.23 -5.19 -4.62
N ASN A 58 -25.39 -4.94 -5.23
CA ASN A 58 -25.46 -4.30 -6.55
C ASN A 58 -24.90 -2.88 -6.50
N LEU A 59 -25.23 -2.12 -5.45
CA LEU A 59 -24.69 -0.78 -5.25
C LEU A 59 -23.16 -0.79 -5.09
N VAL A 60 -22.55 -1.84 -4.52
CA VAL A 60 -21.07 -1.99 -4.49
C VAL A 60 -20.51 -2.02 -5.90
N VAL A 61 -21.09 -2.84 -6.78
CA VAL A 61 -20.63 -3.00 -8.16
C VAL A 61 -20.79 -1.70 -8.94
N ASP A 62 -21.95 -1.04 -8.80
CA ASP A 62 -22.23 0.22 -9.49
C ASP A 62 -21.35 1.37 -8.97
N SER A 63 -21.16 1.46 -7.66
CA SER A 63 -20.29 2.48 -7.03
C SER A 63 -18.82 2.29 -7.41
N ALA A 64 -18.33 1.05 -7.47
CA ALA A 64 -16.97 0.78 -7.95
C ALA A 64 -16.82 1.19 -9.43
N LYS A 65 -17.81 0.83 -10.25
CA LYS A 65 -17.81 1.15 -11.68
C LYS A 65 -17.86 2.65 -11.96
N SER A 66 -18.60 3.43 -11.18
CA SER A 66 -18.71 4.90 -11.35
C SER A 66 -17.38 5.63 -11.14
N ILE A 67 -16.44 5.01 -10.44
CA ILE A 67 -15.08 5.53 -10.21
C ILE A 67 -14.01 4.77 -11.00
N ASN A 68 -14.42 4.08 -12.08
CA ASN A 68 -13.57 3.31 -12.97
C ASN A 68 -12.85 2.10 -12.34
N ILE A 69 -13.30 1.62 -11.17
CA ILE A 69 -12.84 0.35 -10.62
C ILE A 69 -13.62 -0.78 -11.29
N ARG A 70 -12.92 -1.60 -12.07
CA ARG A 70 -13.52 -2.74 -12.77
C ARG A 70 -13.48 -4.00 -11.91
N LEU A 71 -14.62 -4.40 -11.37
CA LEU A 71 -14.81 -5.72 -10.76
C LEU A 71 -15.06 -6.74 -11.88
N VAL A 72 -14.06 -7.56 -12.21
CA VAL A 72 -14.11 -8.47 -13.35
C VAL A 72 -15.04 -9.64 -13.07
N ASN A 73 -16.14 -9.74 -13.82
CA ASN A 73 -17.12 -10.83 -13.76
C ASN A 73 -17.70 -11.04 -12.35
N VAL A 74 -18.01 -9.95 -11.63
CA VAL A 74 -18.66 -10.01 -10.32
C VAL A 74 -19.99 -9.29 -10.39
N SER A 75 -21.06 -9.96 -9.97
CA SER A 75 -22.39 -9.39 -9.74
C SER A 75 -22.65 -9.19 -8.24
N GLY A 76 -23.70 -8.44 -7.89
CA GLY A 76 -24.13 -8.34 -6.50
C GLY A 76 -24.59 -9.68 -5.91
N GLU A 77 -25.13 -10.57 -6.76
CA GLU A 77 -25.58 -11.90 -6.35
C GLU A 77 -24.41 -12.78 -5.91
N ASP A 78 -23.29 -12.72 -6.63
CA ASP A 78 -22.08 -13.47 -6.29
C ASP A 78 -21.54 -13.08 -4.90
N ILE A 79 -21.58 -11.79 -4.57
CA ILE A 79 -21.17 -11.25 -3.28
C ILE A 79 -22.14 -11.73 -2.19
N GLN A 80 -23.45 -11.64 -2.44
CA GLN A 80 -24.46 -12.09 -1.49
C GLN A 80 -24.38 -13.60 -1.22
N ASN A 81 -24.20 -14.39 -2.27
CA ASN A 81 -24.07 -15.85 -2.20
C ASN A 81 -22.74 -16.32 -1.60
N ARG A 82 -21.85 -15.38 -1.27
CA ARG A 82 -20.57 -15.65 -0.60
C ARG A 82 -19.61 -16.45 -1.47
N ASP A 83 -19.61 -16.21 -2.78
CA ASP A 83 -18.63 -16.84 -3.66
C ASP A 83 -17.22 -16.42 -3.20
N ARG A 84 -16.48 -17.40 -2.67
CA ARG A 84 -15.19 -17.15 -2.03
C ARG A 84 -14.18 -16.57 -3.02
N LYS A 85 -14.18 -17.06 -4.25
CA LYS A 85 -13.22 -16.64 -5.28
C LYS A 85 -13.52 -15.21 -5.72
N LEU A 86 -14.80 -14.89 -5.93
CA LEU A 86 -15.22 -13.57 -6.37
C LEU A 86 -15.07 -12.53 -5.25
N ILE A 87 -15.40 -12.85 -4.00
CA ILE A 87 -15.16 -11.97 -2.85
C ILE A 87 -13.66 -11.66 -2.70
N LEU A 88 -12.79 -12.65 -2.81
CA LEU A 88 -11.34 -12.41 -2.79
C LEU A 88 -10.90 -11.51 -3.95
N GLY A 89 -11.46 -11.71 -5.13
CA GLY A 89 -11.26 -10.83 -6.29
C GLY A 89 -11.64 -9.38 -6.00
N VAL A 90 -12.83 -9.16 -5.44
CA VAL A 90 -13.30 -7.82 -5.05
C VAL A 90 -12.37 -7.19 -4.01
N CYS A 91 -12.04 -7.92 -2.95
CA CYS A 91 -11.13 -7.44 -1.90
C CYS A 91 -9.75 -7.07 -2.46
N PHE A 92 -9.20 -7.90 -3.35
CA PHE A 92 -7.93 -7.61 -4.01
C PHE A 92 -8.02 -6.35 -4.86
N THR A 93 -9.05 -6.21 -5.69
CA THR A 93 -9.23 -5.05 -6.56
C THR A 93 -9.40 -3.76 -5.75
N LEU A 94 -10.18 -3.78 -4.66
CA LEU A 94 -10.34 -2.62 -3.77
C LEU A 94 -9.05 -2.28 -3.01
N MET A 95 -8.33 -3.30 -2.51
CA MET A 95 -7.02 -3.11 -1.89
C MET A 95 -6.02 -2.46 -2.85
N HIS A 96 -5.98 -2.96 -4.09
CA HIS A 96 -5.10 -2.46 -5.13
C HIS A 96 -5.43 -1.00 -5.49
N ALA A 97 -6.71 -0.68 -5.73
CA ALA A 97 -7.16 0.69 -5.97
C ALA A 97 -6.85 1.63 -4.80
N TYR A 98 -6.98 1.16 -3.55
CA TYR A 98 -6.61 1.93 -2.37
C TYR A 98 -5.11 2.24 -2.32
N THR A 99 -4.23 1.29 -2.67
CA THR A 99 -2.79 1.54 -2.73
C THR A 99 -2.44 2.61 -3.78
N PHE A 100 -3.06 2.56 -4.96
CA PHE A 100 -2.88 3.58 -6.00
C PHE A 100 -3.42 4.95 -5.59
N LYS A 101 -4.55 4.99 -4.86
CA LYS A 101 -5.04 6.23 -4.25
C LYS A 101 -4.00 6.84 -3.31
N LEU A 102 -3.34 6.02 -2.48
CA LEU A 102 -2.26 6.51 -1.61
C LEU A 102 -1.06 7.02 -2.40
N LEU A 103 -0.68 6.34 -3.49
CA LEU A 103 0.39 6.82 -4.39
C LEU A 103 0.03 8.20 -4.95
N TYR A 104 -1.19 8.36 -5.46
CA TYR A 104 -1.69 9.63 -5.98
C TYR A 104 -1.64 10.76 -4.94
N GLU A 105 -2.04 10.48 -3.70
CA GLU A 105 -2.00 11.46 -2.61
C GLU A 105 -0.56 11.87 -2.27
N VAL A 106 0.41 10.94 -2.25
CA VAL A 106 1.80 11.27 -1.90
C VAL A 106 2.59 11.91 -3.04
N THR A 107 2.25 11.61 -4.30
CA THR A 107 2.87 12.24 -5.48
C THR A 107 2.17 13.54 -5.91
N GLN A 108 1.10 13.94 -5.21
CA GLN A 108 0.25 15.10 -5.55
C GLN A 108 -0.26 15.08 -7.00
N GLY A 109 -0.52 13.89 -7.55
CA GLY A 109 -0.92 13.72 -8.95
C GLY A 109 0.15 14.16 -9.96
N GLY A 110 1.41 14.23 -9.54
CA GLY A 110 2.56 14.55 -10.39
C GLY A 110 2.91 13.45 -11.39
N ARG A 111 3.99 13.69 -12.16
CA ARG A 111 4.50 12.77 -13.19
C ARG A 111 4.95 11.41 -12.65
N ASP A 112 5.18 11.31 -11.34
CA ASP A 112 5.73 10.12 -10.67
C ASP A 112 4.63 9.10 -10.29
N LEU A 113 3.37 9.32 -10.70
CA LEU A 113 2.32 8.32 -10.53
C LEU A 113 2.49 7.19 -11.55
N PRO A 114 2.60 5.92 -11.12
CA PRO A 114 2.65 4.81 -12.05
C PRO A 114 1.33 4.70 -12.80
N SER A 115 1.41 4.61 -14.12
CA SER A 115 0.27 4.39 -15.01
C SER A 115 -0.01 2.90 -15.22
N ASP A 116 1.02 2.07 -15.11
CA ASP A 116 0.90 0.61 -15.23
C ASP A 116 1.86 -0.15 -14.28
N ASP A 117 1.78 -1.49 -14.34
CA ASP A 117 2.65 -2.39 -13.59
C ASP A 117 4.14 -2.24 -13.99
N LYS A 118 4.43 -1.80 -15.22
CA LYS A 118 5.81 -1.63 -15.71
C LYS A 118 6.46 -0.40 -15.10
N ASP A 119 5.71 0.67 -14.89
CA ASP A 119 6.21 1.88 -14.21
C ASP A 119 6.67 1.56 -12.79
N ILE A 120 5.94 0.69 -12.06
CA ILE A 120 6.35 0.22 -10.75
C ILE A 120 7.65 -0.59 -10.85
N LEU A 121 7.76 -1.47 -11.84
CA LEU A 121 8.97 -2.29 -12.03
C LEU A 121 10.19 -1.42 -12.38
N THR A 122 10.01 -0.43 -13.25
CA THR A 122 11.04 0.56 -13.61
C THR A 122 11.51 1.30 -12.36
N TRP A 123 10.58 1.84 -11.57
CA TRP A 123 10.90 2.51 -10.31
C TRP A 123 11.65 1.59 -9.33
N VAL A 124 11.20 0.34 -9.16
CA VAL A 124 11.90 -0.63 -8.30
C VAL A 124 13.34 -0.86 -8.78
N ASN A 125 13.54 -1.03 -10.08
CA ASN A 125 14.86 -1.27 -10.65
C ASN A 125 15.78 -0.05 -10.56
N GLU A 126 15.26 1.16 -10.72
CA GLU A 126 16.00 2.40 -10.48
C GLU A 126 16.50 2.46 -9.03
N GLN A 127 15.61 2.21 -8.06
CA GLN A 127 15.96 2.23 -6.64
C GLN A 127 16.92 1.09 -6.24
N LEU A 128 16.77 -0.11 -6.83
CA LEU A 128 17.73 -1.20 -6.63
C LEU A 128 19.10 -0.85 -7.23
N THR A 129 19.14 -0.23 -8.40
CA THR A 129 20.41 0.20 -9.04
C THR A 129 21.13 1.25 -8.20
N GLU A 130 20.40 2.24 -7.68
CA GLU A 130 20.94 3.23 -6.73
C GLU A 130 21.46 2.58 -5.44
N ALA A 131 20.84 1.49 -5.00
CA ALA A 131 21.27 0.69 -3.85
C ALA A 131 22.46 -0.24 -4.14
N ASN A 132 23.02 -0.24 -5.36
CA ASN A 132 24.00 -1.21 -5.85
C ASN A 132 23.51 -2.68 -5.74
N ALA A 133 22.21 -2.88 -5.84
CA ALA A 133 21.57 -4.19 -5.84
C ALA A 133 21.25 -4.64 -7.27
N ARG A 134 21.08 -5.95 -7.45
CA ARG A 134 20.71 -6.52 -8.74
C ARG A 134 19.25 -6.16 -9.09
N PRO A 135 18.96 -5.62 -10.29
CA PRO A 135 17.59 -5.37 -10.72
C PRO A 135 16.82 -6.68 -10.94
N ILE A 136 15.49 -6.60 -10.84
CA ILE A 136 14.58 -7.72 -11.06
C ILE A 136 13.92 -7.62 -12.45
N ASN A 137 13.69 -8.76 -13.10
CA ASN A 137 13.11 -8.79 -14.44
C ASN A 137 11.57 -8.74 -14.44
N SER A 138 10.94 -9.21 -13.36
CA SER A 138 9.49 -9.22 -13.21
C SER A 138 9.09 -9.37 -11.74
N PHE A 139 7.81 -9.18 -11.42
CA PHE A 139 7.26 -9.49 -10.10
C PHE A 139 7.17 -10.99 -9.79
N ARG A 140 7.64 -11.86 -10.69
CA ARG A 140 7.81 -13.30 -10.47
C ARG A 140 9.27 -13.72 -10.58
N ASP A 141 10.21 -12.78 -10.46
CA ASP A 141 11.63 -13.09 -10.51
C ASP A 141 12.01 -13.99 -9.32
N PRO A 142 12.68 -15.14 -9.55
CA PRO A 142 13.09 -16.06 -8.48
C PRO A 142 13.96 -15.40 -7.41
N ALA A 143 14.68 -14.32 -7.73
CA ALA A 143 15.45 -13.59 -6.72
C ALA A 143 14.58 -13.05 -5.58
N ILE A 144 13.28 -12.86 -5.80
CA ILE A 144 12.35 -12.32 -4.79
C ILE A 144 12.02 -13.37 -3.71
N SER A 145 12.10 -14.67 -4.01
CA SER A 145 11.78 -15.73 -3.04
C SER A 145 12.79 -15.84 -1.90
N THR A 146 13.97 -15.23 -2.02
CA THR A 146 14.98 -15.13 -0.94
C THR A 146 14.68 -13.96 0.01
N GLY A 147 13.80 -13.04 -0.37
CA GLY A 147 13.51 -11.81 0.39
C GLY A 147 14.62 -10.74 0.32
N ILE A 148 15.80 -11.06 -0.21
CA ILE A 148 16.97 -10.16 -0.24
C ILE A 148 16.69 -8.88 -1.05
N PRO A 149 16.10 -8.91 -2.26
CA PRO A 149 15.84 -7.68 -3.02
C PRO A 149 14.93 -6.70 -2.27
N ILE A 150 13.98 -7.22 -1.50
CA ILE A 150 13.05 -6.40 -0.70
C ILE A 150 13.79 -5.73 0.46
N LEU A 151 14.69 -6.46 1.13
CA LEU A 151 15.52 -5.94 2.22
C LEU A 151 16.49 -4.87 1.73
N GLN A 152 17.16 -5.10 0.59
CA GLN A 152 18.06 -4.14 -0.04
C GLN A 152 17.33 -2.85 -0.42
N LEU A 153 16.18 -2.97 -1.08
CA LEU A 153 15.35 -1.83 -1.43
C LEU A 153 14.87 -1.06 -0.19
N LEU A 154 14.44 -1.77 0.86
CA LEU A 154 13.98 -1.13 2.09
C LEU A 154 15.10 -0.35 2.79
N GLU A 155 16.31 -0.93 2.83
CA GLU A 155 17.48 -0.29 3.42
C GLU A 155 17.88 0.98 2.64
N HIS A 156 17.70 1.00 1.32
CA HIS A 156 17.86 2.20 0.50
C HIS A 156 16.79 3.26 0.79
N ILE A 157 15.52 2.87 0.82
CA ILE A 157 14.39 3.78 1.08
C ILE A 157 14.48 4.41 2.47
N LYS A 158 14.86 3.61 3.48
CA LYS A 158 14.96 4.05 4.86
C LYS A 158 16.17 3.39 5.52
N PRO A 159 17.33 4.08 5.55
CA PRO A 159 18.55 3.55 6.15
C PRO A 159 18.36 3.10 7.60
N ASN A 160 19.06 2.04 8.00
CA ASN A 160 18.97 1.42 9.33
C ASN A 160 17.59 0.82 9.66
N SER A 161 16.79 0.48 8.65
CA SER A 161 15.51 -0.22 8.86
C SER A 161 15.68 -1.73 8.97
N THR A 162 16.80 -2.25 8.50
CA THR A 162 17.16 -3.67 8.53
C THR A 162 18.46 -3.87 9.30
N ASN A 163 18.65 -5.07 9.85
CA ASN A 163 19.95 -5.48 10.37
C ASN A 163 20.67 -6.28 9.28
N LYS A 164 21.71 -5.69 8.70
CA LYS A 164 22.48 -6.26 7.59
C LYS A 164 23.17 -7.58 7.95
N SER A 165 23.53 -7.81 9.21
CA SER A 165 24.17 -9.07 9.61
C SER A 165 23.28 -10.28 9.32
N ILE A 166 21.95 -10.13 9.50
CA ILE A 166 20.97 -11.21 9.36
C ILE A 166 20.88 -11.73 7.93
N TRP A 167 21.03 -10.85 6.93
CA TRP A 167 20.77 -11.16 5.52
C TRP A 167 21.99 -11.05 4.60
N LEU A 168 23.14 -10.60 5.11
CA LEU A 168 24.43 -10.70 4.41
C LEU A 168 25.19 -11.97 4.77
N GLU A 169 25.02 -12.47 5.99
CA GLU A 169 25.59 -13.74 6.44
C GLU A 169 24.67 -14.85 5.90
N GLY A 170 25.11 -15.55 4.84
CA GLY A 170 24.30 -16.48 4.04
C GLY A 170 23.83 -17.77 4.74
N ASP A 171 23.74 -17.78 6.06
CA ASP A 171 23.33 -18.94 6.87
C ASP A 171 21.82 -18.97 7.15
N SER A 172 21.09 -17.89 6.84
CA SER A 172 19.66 -17.78 7.11
C SER A 172 18.82 -18.45 6.01
N ASP A 173 17.79 -19.20 6.42
CA ASP A 173 16.80 -19.80 5.51
C ASP A 173 15.98 -18.73 4.77
N ASP A 174 15.75 -18.93 3.47
CA ASP A 174 15.05 -18.00 2.57
C ASP A 174 13.64 -17.63 3.06
N PHE A 175 12.91 -18.59 3.63
CA PHE A 175 11.57 -18.34 4.14
C PHE A 175 11.61 -17.47 5.41
N SER A 176 12.59 -17.72 6.27
CA SER A 176 12.88 -16.89 7.45
C SER A 176 13.26 -15.45 7.04
N LEU A 177 14.04 -15.30 5.96
CA LEU A 177 14.35 -13.99 5.38
C LEU A 177 13.12 -13.29 4.79
N CYS A 178 12.21 -14.01 4.13
CA CYS A 178 10.93 -13.46 3.68
C CYS A 178 10.06 -12.97 4.85
N GLN A 179 9.99 -13.73 5.94
CA GLN A 179 9.29 -13.33 7.17
C GLN A 179 9.90 -12.06 7.76
N TYR A 180 11.22 -12.01 7.81
CA TYR A 180 11.97 -10.85 8.27
C TYR A 180 11.72 -9.62 7.40
N ALA A 181 11.78 -9.76 6.07
CA ALA A 181 11.54 -8.69 5.11
C ALA A 181 10.15 -8.06 5.27
N VAL A 182 9.09 -8.88 5.33
CA VAL A 182 7.71 -8.39 5.54
C VAL A 182 7.59 -7.66 6.89
N SER A 183 8.21 -8.18 7.93
CA SER A 183 8.21 -7.58 9.27
C SER A 183 8.94 -6.23 9.29
N CYS A 184 10.11 -6.14 8.65
CA CYS A 184 10.86 -4.90 8.50
C CYS A 184 10.09 -3.85 7.69
N CYS A 185 9.43 -4.23 6.60
CA CYS A 185 8.60 -3.30 5.83
C CYS A 185 7.48 -2.69 6.70
N ARG A 186 6.79 -3.51 7.48
CA ARG A 186 5.74 -3.04 8.42
C ARG A 186 6.34 -2.13 9.50
N LYS A 187 7.46 -2.52 10.10
CA LYS A 187 8.20 -1.70 11.10
C LYS A 187 8.65 -0.36 10.53
N ALA A 188 9.05 -0.32 9.25
CA ALA A 188 9.45 0.90 8.58
C ALA A 188 8.28 1.88 8.36
N GLY A 189 7.04 1.37 8.39
CA GLY A 189 5.79 2.12 8.24
C GLY A 189 5.06 1.85 6.92
N ALA A 190 5.52 0.89 6.11
CA ALA A 190 4.82 0.50 4.89
C ALA A 190 3.54 -0.28 5.22
N ARG A 191 2.45 0.04 4.52
CA ARG A 191 1.14 -0.61 4.70
C ARG A 191 1.08 -1.92 3.91
N VAL A 192 1.91 -2.88 4.31
CA VAL A 192 2.09 -4.15 3.59
C VAL A 192 1.01 -5.17 3.93
N PHE A 193 0.32 -5.67 2.91
CA PHE A 193 -0.68 -6.74 2.99
C PHE A 193 -0.11 -8.12 2.62
N THR A 194 1.07 -8.14 2.02
CA THR A 194 1.75 -9.36 1.55
C THR A 194 2.17 -10.24 2.74
N LEU A 195 2.11 -11.54 2.52
CA LEU A 195 2.55 -12.57 3.46
C LEU A 195 3.84 -13.21 2.93
N PRO A 196 4.67 -13.80 3.80
CA PRO A 196 5.90 -14.47 3.40
C PRO A 196 5.68 -15.58 2.37
N GLU A 197 4.56 -16.32 2.46
CA GLU A 197 4.17 -17.37 1.52
C GLU A 197 3.95 -16.80 0.12
N HIS A 198 3.42 -15.59 -0.01
CA HIS A 198 3.26 -14.94 -1.32
C HIS A 198 4.60 -14.60 -1.99
N LEU A 199 5.67 -14.41 -1.22
CA LEU A 199 7.02 -14.20 -1.76
C LEU A 199 7.62 -15.53 -2.20
N LYS A 200 7.50 -16.56 -1.36
CA LYS A 200 7.96 -17.93 -1.65
C LYS A 200 7.29 -18.50 -2.90
N ASP A 201 5.98 -18.32 -3.02
CA ASP A 201 5.18 -18.82 -4.14
C ASP A 201 5.22 -17.90 -5.37
N LEU A 202 5.98 -16.80 -5.31
CA LEU A 202 6.12 -15.81 -6.39
C LEU A 202 4.76 -15.29 -6.91
N ASN A 203 3.87 -14.96 -5.97
CA ASN A 203 2.56 -14.40 -6.31
C ASN A 203 2.71 -12.94 -6.80
N GLY A 204 2.87 -12.79 -8.11
CA GLY A 204 3.14 -11.50 -8.75
C GLY A 204 2.15 -10.38 -8.40
N LYS A 205 0.87 -10.68 -8.15
CA LYS A 205 -0.12 -9.67 -7.74
C LYS A 205 0.16 -9.08 -6.36
N MET A 206 0.53 -9.94 -5.41
CA MET A 206 0.86 -9.54 -4.05
C MET A 206 2.24 -8.89 -3.98
N ILE A 207 3.18 -9.34 -4.81
CA ILE A 207 4.52 -8.75 -4.92
C ILE A 207 4.47 -7.36 -5.55
N LEU A 208 3.73 -7.17 -6.65
CA LEU A 208 3.43 -5.86 -7.22
C LEU A 208 2.89 -4.90 -6.15
N THR A 209 1.88 -5.36 -5.40
CA THR A 209 1.27 -4.54 -4.33
C THR A 209 2.27 -4.22 -3.21
N LEU A 210 3.17 -5.14 -2.87
CA LEU A 210 4.25 -4.88 -1.90
C LEU A 210 5.15 -3.73 -2.36
N PHE A 211 5.63 -3.78 -3.61
CA PHE A 211 6.50 -2.74 -4.15
C PHE A 211 5.78 -1.41 -4.28
N ALA A 212 4.51 -1.39 -4.69
CA ALA A 212 3.69 -0.19 -4.66
C ALA A 212 3.59 0.40 -3.24
N CYS A 213 3.40 -0.43 -2.20
CA CYS A 213 3.40 0.03 -0.81
C CYS A 213 4.77 0.59 -0.35
N LEU A 214 5.88 0.05 -0.84
CA LEU A 214 7.23 0.59 -0.59
C LEU A 214 7.45 1.92 -1.32
N GLN A 215 6.93 2.05 -2.54
CA GLN A 215 6.93 3.31 -3.28
C GLN A 215 6.13 4.40 -2.56
N VAL A 216 4.95 4.07 -2.00
CA VAL A 216 4.20 4.99 -1.12
C VAL A 216 5.06 5.41 0.09
N LEU A 217 5.76 4.46 0.72
CA LEU A 217 6.63 4.76 1.85
C LEU A 217 7.75 5.73 1.45
N TYR A 218 8.42 5.47 0.33
CA TYR A 218 9.50 6.31 -0.18
C TYR A 218 9.05 7.76 -0.38
N PHE A 219 7.98 7.98 -1.15
CA PHE A 219 7.48 9.34 -1.40
C PHE A 219 6.97 10.00 -0.12
N SER A 220 6.32 9.25 0.79
CA SER A 220 5.89 9.78 2.08
C SER A 220 7.06 10.26 2.94
N LEU A 221 8.20 9.54 2.94
CA LEU A 221 9.40 9.94 3.66
C LEU A 221 10.05 11.17 3.03
N LYS A 222 10.13 11.22 1.69
CA LYS A 222 10.66 12.38 0.95
C LYS A 222 9.85 13.64 1.25
N GLN A 223 8.53 13.58 1.17
CA GLN A 223 7.64 14.70 1.49
C GLN A 223 7.80 15.16 2.96
N LYS A 224 7.97 14.23 3.90
CA LYS A 224 8.22 14.58 5.31
C LYS A 224 9.57 15.29 5.50
N ALA A 225 10.61 14.86 4.78
CA ALA A 225 11.92 15.50 4.83
C ALA A 225 11.87 16.93 4.26
N GLU A 226 11.22 17.12 3.11
CA GLU A 226 10.99 18.43 2.49
C GLU A 226 10.21 19.37 3.41
N ASN A 227 9.11 18.88 4.00
CA ASN A 227 8.32 19.66 4.96
C ASN A 227 9.10 20.04 6.22
N LYS A 228 9.97 19.16 6.72
CA LYS A 228 10.86 19.46 7.86
C LYS A 228 11.86 20.54 7.48
N GLN A 229 12.47 20.47 6.30
CA GLN A 229 13.45 21.44 5.84
C GLN A 229 12.82 22.82 5.59
N ASN A 230 11.61 22.86 5.04
CA ASN A 230 10.84 24.10 4.89
C ASN A 230 10.49 24.73 6.25
N ARG A 231 10.11 23.92 7.25
CA ARG A 231 9.89 24.43 8.62
C ARG A 231 11.16 25.03 9.23
N ILE A 232 12.32 24.39 9.04
CA ILE A 232 13.61 24.91 9.53
C ILE A 232 13.91 26.26 8.87
N LYS A 233 13.82 26.36 7.53
CA LYS A 233 14.03 27.61 6.79
C LYS A 233 13.08 28.73 7.21
N THR A 234 11.82 28.41 7.53
CA THR A 234 10.86 29.41 8.03
C THR A 234 11.16 29.87 9.45
N ASN A 235 11.70 28.98 10.29
CA ASN A 235 12.05 29.27 11.68
C ASN A 235 13.44 29.90 11.85
N GLU A 236 14.29 29.88 10.81
CA GLU A 236 15.57 30.60 10.81
C GLU A 236 15.33 32.11 10.98
N LEU A 237 15.87 32.67 12.07
CA LEU A 237 15.84 34.10 12.33
C LEU A 237 16.78 34.81 11.35
N LYS A 238 16.26 35.16 10.16
CA LYS A 238 17.02 35.79 9.06
C LYS A 238 17.80 37.05 9.46
N TRP A 239 17.41 37.70 10.56
CA TRP A 239 18.05 38.91 11.10
C TRP A 239 19.18 38.62 12.09
N LEU A 240 19.30 37.39 12.61
CA LEU A 240 20.36 36.99 13.53
C LEU A 240 21.51 36.38 12.73
N LYS A 241 22.47 37.21 12.34
CA LYS A 241 23.75 36.73 11.81
C LYS A 241 24.62 36.30 12.99
N LEU A 242 24.86 35.00 13.13
CA LEU A 242 25.95 34.52 13.99
C LEU A 242 27.26 35.04 13.37
N THR A 243 27.97 35.89 14.10
CA THR A 243 29.34 36.26 13.74
C THR A 243 30.20 35.03 13.96
N ASP A 244 30.84 34.54 12.91
CA ASP A 244 31.86 33.49 13.01
C ASP A 244 33.05 34.04 13.80
N ASP A 245 33.01 33.92 15.13
CA ASP A 245 34.17 34.08 16.01
C ASP A 245 35.08 32.85 15.86
N ASN A 246 35.69 32.71 14.67
CA ASN A 246 36.86 31.86 14.43
C ASN A 246 37.47 32.18 13.06
N LYS A 247 37.92 33.42 12.87
CA LYS A 247 39.08 33.66 12.00
C LYS A 247 40.33 33.55 12.89
N PRO A 248 41.29 32.66 12.58
CA PRO A 248 42.56 32.67 13.29
C PRO A 248 43.20 34.04 13.02
N ASN A 249 43.55 34.75 14.08
CA ASN A 249 44.27 36.02 14.00
C ASN A 249 45.47 35.83 13.08
N GLY A 250 45.52 36.66 12.04
CA GLY A 250 46.64 36.74 11.12
C GLY A 250 47.92 37.00 11.91
N VAL A 251 48.93 36.20 11.58
CA VAL A 251 50.31 36.43 11.95
C VAL A 251 50.80 37.61 11.10
N GLU A 252 51.13 38.72 11.75
CA GLU A 252 52.11 39.71 11.28
C GLU A 252 53.32 39.68 12.24
#